data_AF-A0A1Q9EIQ1-F1
#
_entry.id   AF-A0A1Q9EIQ1-F1
#
_cell.length_a   1.000
_cell.length_b   1.000
_cell.length_c   1.000
_cell.angle_alpha   90.00
_cell.angle_beta   90.00
_cell.angle_gamma   90.00
#
_symmetry.space_group_name_H-M   'P 1'
#
loop_
_entity.id
_entity.type
_entity.pdbx_description
1 polymer ?
#
loop_
_entity_poly.entity_id
_entity_poly.type
_entity_poly.pdbx_seq_one_letter_code
_entity_poly.pdbx_strand_id
1 'polypeptide(L)'
;MALTQIPFPAALLGKFEAGQVSSSFQAKHASPATSPASTGGTFSEAVADSPISLTGTKSAFFTANASEKFQLHKAGQCHPCVAFAYRAGGCYKGDSCTHCHFCTAAEASVRRRQLQEAARRQRKQQRDQGAIAARILAGESFWL
;
A
#
# COMPACT_ATOMS: atom_id res chain seq x y z
N MET A 1 -16.07 -35.73 -38.56
CA MET A 1 -15.05 -34.85 -37.96
C MET A 1 -14.61 -35.50 -36.66
N ALA A 2 -13.51 -36.26 -36.70
CA ALA A 2 -13.07 -37.12 -35.60
C ALA A 2 -12.32 -36.29 -34.55
N LEU A 3 -12.82 -36.28 -33.31
CA LEU A 3 -12.10 -35.72 -32.17
C LEU A 3 -11.06 -36.76 -31.71
N THR A 4 -9.80 -36.54 -32.08
CA THR A 4 -8.67 -37.30 -31.56
C THR A 4 -8.36 -36.83 -30.13
N GLN A 5 -8.70 -37.68 -29.16
CA GLN A 5 -8.26 -37.53 -27.77
C GLN A 5 -6.73 -37.67 -27.70
N ILE A 6 -6.08 -36.63 -27.21
CA ILE A 6 -4.65 -36.61 -26.90
C ILE A 6 -4.49 -37.16 -25.47
N PRO A 7 -3.71 -38.23 -25.23
CA PRO A 7 -3.43 -38.69 -23.88
C PRO A 7 -2.36 -37.80 -23.21
N PHE A 8 -2.65 -37.36 -21.99
CA PHE A 8 -1.73 -36.64 -21.11
C PHE A 8 -0.65 -37.60 -20.56
N PRO A 9 0.66 -37.31 -20.68
CA PRO A 9 1.67 -38.08 -19.99
C PRO A 9 1.70 -37.71 -18.49
N ALA A 10 1.71 -38.76 -17.66
CA ALA A 10 1.85 -38.71 -16.21
C ALA A 10 3.22 -38.11 -15.83
N ALA A 11 3.19 -36.96 -15.17
CA ALA A 11 4.38 -36.34 -14.61
C ALA A 11 4.76 -37.03 -13.29
N LEU A 12 5.91 -37.69 -13.37
CA LEU A 12 6.67 -38.32 -12.30
C LEU A 12 7.48 -37.23 -11.57
N LEU A 13 7.16 -36.92 -10.32
CA LEU A 13 7.99 -36.16 -9.38
C LEU A 13 7.60 -36.65 -7.98
N GLY A 14 8.46 -37.26 -7.17
CA GLY A 14 9.83 -36.88 -6.87
C GLY A 14 9.85 -36.50 -5.40
N LYS A 15 10.08 -37.49 -4.52
CA LYS A 15 10.11 -37.33 -3.06
C LYS A 15 11.25 -36.38 -2.68
N PHE A 16 10.92 -35.23 -2.07
CA PHE A 16 11.91 -34.31 -1.52
C PHE A 16 12.01 -34.56 -0.01
N GLU A 17 13.17 -35.05 0.43
CA GLU A 17 13.47 -35.29 1.85
C GLU A 17 13.71 -33.96 2.59
N ALA A 18 13.12 -33.85 3.77
CA ALA A 18 13.21 -32.70 4.65
C ALA A 18 14.50 -32.75 5.47
N GLY A 19 15.46 -31.89 5.14
CA GLY A 19 16.63 -31.61 5.98
C GLY A 19 16.28 -30.65 7.11
N GLN A 20 16.14 -31.16 8.33
CA GLN A 20 16.05 -30.38 9.57
C GLN A 20 17.41 -29.76 9.90
N VAL A 21 17.52 -28.43 9.82
CA VAL A 21 18.57 -27.65 10.47
C VAL A 21 17.98 -26.96 11.70
N SER A 22 18.26 -27.56 12.86
CA SER A 22 17.96 -27.00 14.18
C SER A 22 19.14 -26.14 14.62
N SER A 23 19.01 -24.81 14.53
CA SER A 23 19.95 -23.89 15.19
C SER A 23 19.25 -23.14 16.32
N SER A 24 19.65 -23.46 17.54
CA SER A 24 19.21 -22.79 18.77
C SER A 24 19.84 -21.39 18.84
N PHE A 25 19.04 -20.36 18.59
CA PHE A 25 19.40 -18.98 18.92
C PHE A 25 18.75 -18.60 20.26
N GLN A 26 19.56 -18.59 21.32
CA GLN A 26 19.16 -18.12 22.65
C GLN A 26 19.06 -16.59 22.65
N ALA A 27 17.83 -16.08 22.70
CA ALA A 27 17.55 -14.68 22.98
C ALA A 27 17.57 -14.45 24.50
N LYS A 28 18.62 -13.79 24.96
CA LYS A 28 18.74 -13.28 26.33
C LYS A 28 18.07 -11.92 26.40
N HIS A 29 16.91 -11.90 27.05
CA HIS A 29 16.16 -10.71 27.41
C HIS A 29 16.86 -10.00 28.58
N ALA A 30 17.16 -8.72 28.41
CA ALA A 30 17.52 -7.83 29.51
C ALA A 30 16.44 -6.74 29.62
N SER A 31 15.81 -6.71 30.79
CA SER A 31 14.76 -5.79 31.21
C SER A 31 15.34 -4.49 31.82
N PRO A 32 14.49 -3.49 32.13
CA PRO A 32 14.83 -2.07 32.05
C PRO A 32 15.27 -1.44 33.38
N ALA A 33 15.99 -0.34 33.26
CA ALA A 33 16.29 0.67 34.27
C ALA A 33 16.40 1.98 33.46
N THR A 34 15.88 3.15 33.82
CA THR A 34 15.55 3.78 35.11
C THR A 34 14.94 5.14 34.75
N SER A 35 13.92 5.60 35.47
CA SER A 35 13.52 7.01 35.47
C SER A 35 14.60 7.87 36.15
N PRO A 36 14.70 9.19 35.87
CA PRO A 36 14.01 10.13 36.75
C PRO A 36 13.44 11.39 36.06
N ALA A 37 12.57 12.06 36.81
CA ALA A 37 11.88 13.31 36.51
C ALA A 37 12.80 14.53 36.31
N SER A 38 12.35 15.51 35.53
CA SER A 38 12.73 16.91 35.70
C SER A 38 11.73 17.87 35.04
N THR A 39 11.06 18.62 35.91
CA THR A 39 10.78 20.07 35.86
C THR A 39 10.20 20.71 34.60
N GLY A 40 8.92 21.06 34.70
CA GLY A 40 8.40 22.44 34.61
C GLY A 40 9.02 23.39 33.58
N GLY A 41 8.29 23.59 32.49
CA GLY A 41 8.42 24.74 31.58
C GLY A 41 7.03 25.21 31.16
N THR A 42 6.46 26.14 31.92
CA THR A 42 5.31 26.95 31.51
C THR A 42 5.78 27.94 30.46
N PHE A 43 5.37 27.77 29.21
CA PHE A 43 5.23 28.90 28.31
C PHE A 43 3.76 29.00 27.91
N SER A 44 3.10 30.01 28.48
CA SER A 44 1.90 30.56 27.88
C SER A 44 2.36 31.37 26.67
N GLU A 45 1.95 30.99 25.48
CA GLU A 45 1.76 31.99 24.44
C GLU A 45 0.61 31.55 23.52
N ALA A 46 -0.41 32.38 23.50
CA ALA A 46 -1.57 32.25 22.65
C ALA A 46 -1.16 32.33 21.18
N VAL A 47 -1.63 31.38 20.37
CA VAL A 47 -1.82 31.60 18.94
C VAL A 47 -3.30 31.39 18.63
N ALA A 48 -4.01 32.51 18.65
CA ALA A 48 -5.15 32.68 17.77
C ALA A 48 -4.66 32.65 16.31
N ASP A 49 -5.63 32.44 15.42
CA ASP A 49 -5.53 32.37 13.97
C ASP A 49 -5.10 31.02 13.35
N SER A 50 -6.15 30.32 12.91
CA SER A 50 -6.15 29.31 11.87
C SER A 50 -5.13 29.57 10.75
N PRO A 51 -4.20 28.66 10.49
CA PRO A 51 -3.73 28.44 9.14
C PRO A 51 -4.73 27.51 8.45
N ILE A 52 -5.61 28.07 7.62
CA ILE A 52 -6.25 27.30 6.56
C ILE A 52 -5.10 26.75 5.72
N SER A 53 -4.75 25.49 5.96
CA SER A 53 -3.60 24.86 5.32
C SER A 53 -3.95 24.55 3.87
N LEU A 54 -3.82 25.57 3.02
CA LEU A 54 -3.91 25.49 1.56
C LEU A 54 -2.62 24.90 0.94
N THR A 55 -1.79 24.22 1.73
CA THR A 55 -0.56 23.60 1.24
C THR A 55 -0.83 22.21 0.68
N GLY A 56 -1.24 22.18 -0.59
CA GLY A 56 -0.88 21.12 -1.53
C GLY A 56 -1.51 19.76 -1.28
N THR A 57 -2.42 19.39 -2.17
CA THR A 57 -3.02 18.08 -2.44
C THR A 57 -1.97 17.00 -2.80
N LYS A 58 -0.95 16.80 -1.97
CA LYS A 58 -0.05 15.65 -2.07
C LYS A 58 -0.80 14.45 -1.48
N SER A 59 -1.59 13.81 -2.35
CA SER A 59 -2.00 12.40 -2.33
C SER A 59 -1.89 11.73 -0.95
N ALA A 60 -2.99 11.68 -0.21
CA ALA A 60 -3.12 11.19 1.18
C ALA A 60 -2.80 9.68 1.39
N PHE A 61 -2.06 9.06 0.49
CA PHE A 61 -1.84 7.62 0.42
C PHE A 61 -0.42 7.17 0.78
N PHE A 62 0.49 8.12 1.06
CA PHE A 62 1.89 7.84 1.36
C PHE A 62 2.21 8.22 2.80
N THR A 63 1.91 7.32 3.74
CA THR A 63 2.19 7.50 5.16
C THR A 63 3.63 7.11 5.49
N ALA A 64 4.31 7.89 6.33
CA ALA A 64 5.68 7.59 6.76
C ALA A 64 5.70 6.57 7.93
N ASN A 65 4.69 6.59 8.79
CA ASN A 65 4.66 5.80 10.02
C ASN A 65 4.22 4.34 9.79
N ALA A 66 4.92 3.38 10.42
CA ALA A 66 4.61 1.95 10.30
C ALA A 66 3.20 1.58 10.82
N SER A 67 2.77 2.22 11.92
CA SER A 67 1.43 2.01 12.50
C SER A 67 0.32 2.40 11.52
N GLU A 68 0.44 3.56 10.88
CA GLU A 68 -0.54 4.03 9.88
C GLU A 68 -0.57 3.12 8.65
N LYS A 69 0.59 2.68 8.14
CA LYS A 69 0.68 1.72 7.04
C LYS A 69 -0.06 0.43 7.37
N PHE A 70 0.07 -0.04 8.61
CA PHE A 70 -0.60 -1.25 9.07
C PHE A 70 -2.12 -1.06 9.20
N GLN A 71 -2.57 0.09 9.70
CA GLN A 71 -3.99 0.43 9.74
C GLN A 71 -4.60 0.49 8.33
N LEU A 72 -3.92 1.13 7.37
CA LEU A 72 -4.33 1.15 5.96
C LEU A 72 -4.31 -0.24 5.33
N HIS A 73 -3.35 -1.10 5.72
CA HIS A 73 -3.29 -2.48 5.28
C HIS A 73 -4.52 -3.27 5.77
N LYS A 74 -4.81 -3.21 7.08
CA LYS A 74 -6.01 -3.82 7.67
C LYS A 74 -7.31 -3.30 7.04
N ALA A 75 -7.36 -2.01 6.74
CA ALA A 75 -8.51 -1.38 6.09
C ALA A 75 -8.64 -1.75 4.60
N GLY A 76 -7.67 -2.45 4.01
CA GLY A 76 -7.66 -2.69 2.57
C GLY A 76 -7.63 -1.39 1.78
N GLN A 77 -6.89 -0.38 2.26
CA GLN A 77 -6.62 0.89 1.59
C GLN A 77 -5.13 1.14 1.37
N CYS A 78 -4.28 0.15 1.71
CA CYS A 78 -2.84 0.25 1.52
C CYS A 78 -2.42 0.28 0.04
N HIS A 79 -1.27 0.92 -0.20
CA HIS A 79 -0.53 0.86 -1.45
C HIS A 79 0.75 0.01 -1.27
N PRO A 80 0.81 -1.20 -1.87
CA PRO A 80 1.91 -2.14 -1.62
C PRO A 80 3.24 -1.63 -2.20
N CYS A 81 4.34 -1.88 -1.48
CA CYS A 81 5.69 -1.61 -1.95
C CYS A 81 6.14 -2.70 -2.93
N VAL A 82 6.36 -2.35 -4.19
CA VAL A 82 6.79 -3.31 -5.23
C VAL A 82 8.16 -3.91 -4.90
N ALA A 83 9.07 -3.11 -4.35
CA ALA A 83 10.40 -3.58 -3.98
C ALA A 83 10.32 -4.64 -2.88
N PHE A 84 9.52 -4.39 -1.84
CA PHE A 84 9.33 -5.35 -0.75
C PHE A 84 8.60 -6.63 -1.21
N ALA A 85 7.57 -6.50 -2.04
CA ALA A 85 6.72 -7.63 -2.42
C ALA A 85 7.35 -8.58 -3.46
N TYR A 86 8.27 -8.10 -4.30
CA TYR A 86 8.77 -8.89 -5.44
C TYR A 86 10.29 -9.02 -5.54
N ARG A 87 11.08 -8.20 -4.81
CA ARG A 87 12.54 -8.31 -4.86
C ARG A 87 13.02 -9.20 -3.72
N ALA A 88 13.94 -10.11 -4.02
CA ALA A 88 14.58 -10.94 -3.00
C ALA A 88 15.35 -10.11 -1.95
N GLY A 89 15.94 -8.99 -2.35
CA GLY A 89 16.62 -8.05 -1.46
C GLY A 89 15.71 -7.03 -0.75
N GLY A 90 14.38 -7.14 -0.92
CA GLY A 90 13.42 -6.24 -0.28
C GLY A 90 13.48 -4.77 -0.74
N CYS A 91 12.99 -3.87 0.12
CA CYS A 91 12.96 -2.43 -0.14
C CYS A 91 14.22 -1.73 0.39
N TYR A 92 14.95 -1.04 -0.49
CA TYR A 92 16.14 -0.28 -0.13
C TYR A 92 15.88 0.91 0.80
N LYS A 93 14.63 1.41 0.85
CA LYS A 93 14.26 2.56 1.70
C LYS A 93 14.09 2.18 3.17
N GLY A 94 13.99 0.89 3.49
CA GLY A 94 13.74 0.43 4.86
C GLY A 94 12.52 1.12 5.47
N ASP A 95 12.68 1.66 6.68
CA ASP A 95 11.60 2.31 7.44
C ASP A 95 11.12 3.64 6.85
N SER A 96 11.98 4.31 6.06
CA SER A 96 11.65 5.56 5.37
C SER A 96 10.74 5.36 4.15
N CYS A 97 10.47 4.10 3.75
CA CYS A 97 9.57 3.80 2.64
C CYS A 97 8.15 4.23 2.96
N THR A 98 7.47 5.00 2.12
CA THR A 98 6.08 5.44 2.36
C THR A 98 5.02 4.43 1.89
N HIS A 99 5.45 3.27 1.39
CA HIS A 99 4.57 2.22 0.90
C HIS A 99 4.39 1.11 1.94
N CYS A 100 3.37 0.29 1.75
CA CYS A 100 3.05 -0.81 2.64
C CYS A 100 4.05 -1.97 2.48
N HIS A 101 4.67 -2.36 3.59
CA HIS A 101 5.53 -3.55 3.73
C HIS A 101 4.82 -4.74 4.38
N PHE A 102 3.51 -4.65 4.63
CA PHE A 102 2.75 -5.75 5.24
C PHE A 102 2.09 -6.67 4.20
N CYS A 103 2.04 -6.26 2.93
CA CYS A 103 1.45 -7.06 1.87
C CYS A 103 2.37 -8.20 1.45
N THR A 104 1.79 -9.40 1.32
CA THR A 104 2.44 -10.53 0.65
C THR A 104 2.52 -10.29 -0.87
N ALA A 105 3.33 -11.08 -1.59
CA ALA A 105 3.44 -10.98 -3.05
C ALA A 105 2.10 -11.17 -3.77
N ALA A 106 1.27 -12.10 -3.27
CA ALA A 106 -0.06 -12.38 -3.79
C ALA A 106 -1.01 -11.20 -3.57
N GLU A 107 -1.09 -10.69 -2.33
CA GLU A 107 -1.90 -9.53 -1.97
C GLU A 107 -1.48 -8.28 -2.74
N ALA A 108 -0.16 -8.03 -2.84
CA ALA A 108 0.37 -6.91 -3.60
C ALA A 108 -0.05 -6.98 -5.07
N SER A 109 -0.10 -8.17 -5.66
CA SER A 109 -0.53 -8.35 -7.05
C SER A 109 -2.00 -7.95 -7.24
N VAL A 110 -2.88 -8.50 -6.41
CA VAL A 110 -4.32 -8.23 -6.43
C VAL A 110 -4.59 -6.75 -6.16
N ARG A 111 -3.97 -6.18 -5.14
CA ARG A 111 -4.15 -4.78 -4.74
C ARG A 111 -3.69 -3.81 -5.81
N ARG A 112 -2.53 -4.03 -6.42
CA ARG A 112 -2.06 -3.18 -7.54
C ARG A 112 -3.02 -3.23 -8.72
N ARG A 113 -3.56 -4.40 -9.05
CA ARG A 113 -4.55 -4.53 -10.12
C ARG A 113 -5.81 -3.71 -9.80
N GLN A 114 -6.34 -3.85 -8.58
CA GLN A 114 -7.50 -3.06 -8.13
C GLN A 114 -7.25 -1.55 -8.20
N LEU A 115 -6.10 -1.10 -7.70
CA LEU A 115 -5.68 0.31 -7.75
C LEU A 115 -5.57 0.81 -9.20
N GLN A 116 -4.99 0.01 -10.09
CA GLN A 116 -4.85 0.36 -11.50
C GLN A 116 -6.22 0.43 -12.19
N GLU A 117 -7.11 -0.51 -11.94
CA GLU A 117 -8.48 -0.52 -12.48
C GLU A 117 -9.28 0.68 -11.97
N ALA A 118 -9.20 0.99 -10.67
CA ALA A 118 -9.82 2.18 -10.09
C ALA A 118 -9.30 3.47 -10.72
N ALA A 119 -7.99 3.62 -10.87
CA ALA A 119 -7.38 4.78 -11.50
C ALA A 119 -7.78 4.93 -12.98
N ARG A 120 -7.94 3.81 -13.72
CA ARG A 120 -8.47 3.84 -15.10
C ARG A 120 -9.92 4.30 -15.14
N ARG A 121 -10.77 3.81 -14.22
CA ARG A 121 -12.17 4.24 -14.12
C ARG A 121 -12.28 5.72 -13.79
N GLN A 122 -11.50 6.21 -12.83
CA GLN A 122 -11.47 7.63 -12.45
C GLN A 122 -11.06 8.53 -13.62
N ARG A 123 -9.99 8.18 -14.35
CA ARG A 123 -9.58 8.95 -15.55
C ARG A 123 -10.65 8.98 -16.63
N LYS A 124 -11.35 7.86 -16.87
CA LYS A 124 -12.47 7.82 -17.81
C LYS A 124 -13.61 8.73 -17.35
N GLN A 125 -14.01 8.65 -16.07
CA GLN A 125 -15.04 9.51 -15.50
C GLN A 125 -14.68 10.99 -15.61
N GLN A 126 -13.43 11.37 -15.31
CA GLN A 126 -12.98 12.75 -15.45
C GLN A 126 -13.03 13.23 -16.89
N ARG A 127 -12.66 12.39 -17.86
CA ARG A 127 -12.78 12.72 -19.29
C ARG A 127 -14.23 12.88 -19.72
N ASP A 128 -15.10 11.94 -19.32
CA ASP A 128 -16.52 11.97 -19.65
C ASP A 128 -17.20 13.20 -19.01
N GLN A 129 -16.86 13.53 -17.75
CA GLN A 129 -17.31 14.74 -17.06
C GLN A 129 -16.82 16.01 -17.74
N GLY A 130 -15.55 16.06 -18.15
CA GLY A 130 -14.99 17.19 -18.89
C GLY A 130 -15.68 17.39 -20.25
N ALA A 131 -16.03 16.29 -20.94
CA ALA A 131 -16.79 16.35 -22.18
C ALA A 131 -18.21 16.87 -21.95
N ILE A 132 -18.91 16.40 -20.91
CA ILE A 132 -20.25 16.89 -20.55
C ILE A 132 -20.20 18.39 -20.21
N ALA A 133 -19.24 18.81 -19.38
CA ALA A 133 -19.06 20.21 -19.00
C ALA A 133 -18.77 21.10 -20.22
N ALA A 134 -17.92 20.63 -21.16
CA ALA A 134 -17.62 21.36 -22.39
C ALA A 134 -18.85 21.57 -23.26
N ARG A 135 -19.73 20.56 -23.40
CA ARG A 135 -20.98 20.67 -24.15
C ARG A 135 -21.94 21.70 -23.53
N ILE A 136 -22.08 21.69 -22.21
CA ILE A 136 -22.87 22.69 -21.48
C ILE A 136 -22.32 24.10 -21.71
N LEU A 137 -20.99 24.27 -21.62
CA LEU A 137 -20.34 25.56 -21.86
C LEU A 137 -20.44 26.03 -23.32
N ALA A 138 -20.50 25.09 -24.28
CA ALA A 138 -20.74 25.39 -25.69
C ALA A 138 -22.20 25.77 -26.00
N GLY A 139 -23.09 25.78 -24.99
CA GLY A 139 -24.50 26.11 -25.18
C GLY A 139 -25.29 25.01 -25.88
N GLU A 140 -24.77 23.78 -25.92
CA GLU A 140 -25.53 22.63 -26.41
C GLU A 140 -26.60 22.26 -25.38
N SER A 141 -27.79 22.84 -25.55
CA SER A 141 -28.97 22.56 -24.75
C SER A 141 -29.30 21.07 -24.77
N PHE A 142 -29.41 20.46 -23.59
CA PHE A 142 -29.78 19.04 -23.41
C PHE A 142 -31.26 18.74 -23.77
N TRP A 143 -32.05 19.75 -24.14
CA TRP A 143 -33.51 19.70 -24.37
C TRP A 143 -33.94 20.27 -25.74
N LEU A 144 -33.27 19.90 -26.82
CA LEU A 144 -33.80 20.03 -28.19
C LEU A 144 -33.76 18.68 -28.89
#